data_AF-A0AAD9BQM1-F1
#
_entry.id   AF-A0AAD9BQM1-F1
#
_cell.length_a   1.000
_cell.length_b   1.000
_cell.length_c   1.000
_cell.angle_alpha   90.00
_cell.angle_beta   90.00
_cell.angle_gamma   90.00
#
_symmetry.space_group_name_H-M   'P 1'
#
loop_
_entity.id
_entity.type
_entity.pdbx_description
1 polymer ?
#
loop_
_entity_poly.entity_id
_entity_poly.type
_entity_poly.pdbx_seq_one_letter_code
_entity_poly.pdbx_strand_id
1 'polypeptide(L)'
;MKDILRELQSLSLKLQRREMTLVDSSVHIKQTINVLTAMKTTGGRSTKKAEQGVSSGFFKDRLPESSLVQTLKALDKRFWPGEQEDLTLYGEQEVHRLAKSLGEPAGEAVGQFRDWKLQGTPPGKTLERLCIASRTYLPTSAECERGFSAVNNTDNQSRNRLREESLSSLLFVDLNGPPLDKFDPVPFVKSWIKAGHRLSSSWKPGRQREEVEPRHLWSILT
;
A
#
# COMPACT_ATOMS: atom_id res chain seq x y z
N MET A 1 5.05 -10.88 -18.03
CA MET A 1 3.83 -10.06 -18.21
C MET A 1 4.09 -8.77 -19.00
N LYS A 2 5.08 -7.94 -18.61
CA LYS A 2 5.37 -6.66 -19.29
C LYS A 2 5.54 -6.74 -20.81
N ASP A 3 6.26 -7.75 -21.31
CA ASP A 3 6.47 -7.90 -22.76
C ASP A 3 5.20 -8.35 -23.49
N ILE A 4 4.40 -9.23 -22.87
CA ILE A 4 3.10 -9.67 -23.42
C ILE A 4 2.18 -8.47 -23.62
N LEU A 5 2.08 -7.58 -22.62
CA LEU A 5 1.23 -6.39 -22.69
C LEU A 5 1.68 -5.43 -23.80
N ARG A 6 2.98 -5.31 -24.06
CA ARG A 6 3.50 -4.49 -25.16
C ARG A 6 3.17 -5.07 -26.54
N GLU A 7 3.28 -6.38 -26.69
CA GLU A 7 2.90 -7.04 -27.95
C GLU A 7 1.39 -6.91 -28.22
N LEU A 8 0.55 -7.09 -27.19
CA LEU A 8 -0.89 -6.86 -27.31
C LEU A 8 -1.24 -5.41 -27.60
N GLN A 9 -0.54 -4.45 -26.97
CA GLN A 9 -0.68 -3.03 -27.28
C GLN A 9 -0.33 -2.74 -28.75
N SER A 10 0.78 -3.30 -29.24
CA SER A 10 1.19 -3.13 -30.65
C SER A 10 0.16 -3.70 -31.62
N LEU A 11 -0.37 -4.90 -31.32
CA LEU A 11 -1.45 -5.49 -32.13
C LEU A 11 -2.69 -4.61 -32.12
N SER A 12 -3.14 -4.13 -30.96
CA SER A 12 -4.30 -3.25 -30.83
C SER A 12 -4.14 -1.97 -31.68
N LEU A 13 -2.98 -1.31 -31.60
CA LEU A 13 -2.69 -0.12 -32.40
C LEU A 13 -2.66 -0.39 -33.90
N LYS A 14 -2.20 -1.58 -34.33
CA LYS A 14 -2.26 -1.98 -35.74
C LYS A 14 -3.71 -2.17 -36.19
N LEU A 15 -4.50 -2.93 -35.42
CA LEU A 15 -5.90 -3.22 -35.77
C LEU A 15 -6.80 -1.98 -35.82
N GLN A 16 -6.44 -0.91 -35.09
CA GLN A 16 -7.17 0.35 -35.10
C GLN A 16 -6.85 1.26 -36.30
N ARG A 17 -5.90 0.90 -37.18
CA ARG A 17 -5.55 1.71 -38.35
C ARG A 17 -6.68 1.69 -39.39
N ARG A 18 -7.00 2.85 -39.95
CA ARG A 18 -8.06 3.00 -40.98
C ARG A 18 -7.76 2.24 -42.28
N GLU A 19 -6.48 2.02 -42.58
CA GLU A 19 -6.00 1.27 -43.76
C GLU A 19 -5.93 -0.26 -43.53
N MET A 20 -6.31 -0.74 -42.34
CA MET A 20 -6.18 -2.15 -41.98
C MET A 20 -7.18 -3.02 -42.76
N THR A 21 -6.68 -3.95 -43.56
CA THR A 21 -7.53 -4.94 -44.23
C THR A 21 -7.78 -6.16 -43.34
N LEU A 22 -8.80 -6.96 -43.68
CA LEU A 22 -9.09 -8.21 -42.97
C LEU A 22 -7.94 -9.22 -43.09
N VAL A 23 -7.27 -9.26 -44.26
CA VAL A 23 -6.14 -10.15 -44.52
C VAL A 23 -4.95 -9.75 -43.67
N ASP A 24 -4.62 -8.46 -43.64
CA ASP A 24 -3.51 -7.92 -42.82
C ASP A 24 -3.78 -8.12 -41.33
N SER A 25 -5.03 -7.92 -40.89
CA SER A 25 -5.46 -8.19 -39.51
C SER A 25 -5.20 -9.65 -39.13
N SER A 26 -5.59 -10.60 -39.99
CA SER A 26 -5.38 -12.03 -39.77
C SER A 26 -3.89 -12.36 -39.66
N VAL A 27 -3.06 -11.77 -40.52
CA VAL A 27 -1.59 -11.95 -40.49
C VAL A 27 -1.01 -11.42 -39.18
N HIS A 28 -1.36 -10.20 -38.76
CA HIS A 28 -0.86 -9.62 -37.52
C HIS A 28 -1.31 -10.38 -36.27
N ILE A 29 -2.54 -10.90 -36.25
CA ILE A 29 -3.02 -11.74 -35.15
C ILE A 29 -2.20 -13.03 -35.08
N LYS A 30 -2.00 -13.72 -36.21
CA LYS A 30 -1.18 -14.95 -36.27
C LYS A 30 0.27 -14.70 -35.85
N GLN A 31 0.87 -13.61 -36.32
CA GLN A 31 2.22 -13.20 -35.91
C GLN A 31 2.29 -12.98 -34.40
N THR A 32 1.32 -12.28 -33.82
CA THR A 32 1.27 -12.02 -32.38
C THR A 32 1.12 -13.32 -31.58
N ILE A 33 0.27 -14.26 -32.03
CA ILE A 33 0.13 -15.59 -31.42
C ILE A 33 1.47 -16.35 -31.43
N ASN A 34 2.20 -16.31 -32.55
CA ASN A 34 3.50 -16.99 -32.66
C ASN A 34 4.53 -16.37 -31.70
N VAL A 35 4.57 -15.04 -31.62
CA VAL A 35 5.47 -14.31 -30.69
C VAL A 35 5.15 -14.66 -29.24
N LEU A 36 3.86 -14.66 -28.85
CA LEU A 36 3.45 -15.01 -27.48
C LEU A 36 3.74 -16.48 -27.16
N THR A 37 3.55 -17.38 -28.12
CA THR A 37 3.89 -18.80 -27.98
C THR A 37 5.40 -18.98 -27.76
N ALA A 38 6.24 -18.27 -28.52
CA ALA A 38 7.69 -18.29 -28.32
C ALA A 38 8.11 -17.68 -26.97
N MET A 39 7.44 -16.60 -26.53
CA MET A 39 7.70 -16.00 -25.21
C MET A 39 7.41 -16.96 -24.05
N LYS A 40 6.51 -17.94 -24.23
CA LYS A 40 6.25 -18.96 -23.22
C LYS A 40 7.45 -19.88 -22.98
N THR A 41 8.23 -20.17 -24.02
CA THR A 41 9.39 -21.08 -23.93
C THR A 41 10.70 -20.36 -23.66
N THR A 42 10.97 -19.24 -24.34
CA THR A 42 12.28 -18.55 -24.26
C THR A 42 12.29 -17.32 -23.35
N GLY A 43 11.14 -16.92 -22.81
CA GLY A 43 10.99 -15.66 -22.09
C GLY A 43 11.09 -14.42 -22.99
N GLY A 44 10.52 -13.30 -22.53
CA GLY A 44 10.59 -12.01 -23.22
C GLY A 44 11.89 -11.24 -22.93
N ARG A 45 12.09 -10.11 -23.61
CA ARG A 45 13.26 -9.23 -23.40
C ARG A 45 13.38 -8.76 -21.95
N SER A 46 12.26 -8.46 -21.30
CA SER A 46 12.23 -8.04 -19.89
C SER A 46 12.58 -9.21 -18.96
N THR A 47 12.15 -10.43 -19.30
CA THR A 47 12.54 -11.65 -18.54
C THR A 47 14.04 -11.86 -18.60
N LYS A 48 14.63 -11.79 -19.80
CA LYS A 48 16.10 -11.94 -19.99
C LYS A 48 16.89 -10.86 -19.24
N LYS A 49 16.41 -9.62 -19.22
CA LYS A 49 17.01 -8.55 -18.42
C LYS A 49 16.91 -8.81 -16.92
N ALA A 50 15.80 -9.37 -16.45
CA ALA A 50 15.64 -9.75 -15.06
C ALA A 50 16.60 -10.89 -14.68
N GLU A 51 16.70 -11.94 -15.50
CA GLU A 51 17.66 -13.03 -15.30
C GLU A 51 19.10 -12.52 -15.23
N GLN A 52 19.50 -11.65 -16.16
CA GLN A 52 20.81 -10.99 -16.13
C GLN A 52 21.02 -10.16 -14.86
N GLY A 53 20.01 -9.41 -14.42
CA GLY A 53 20.07 -8.62 -13.18
C GLY A 53 20.16 -9.47 -11.91
N VAL A 54 19.57 -10.68 -11.92
CA VAL A 54 19.72 -11.65 -10.83
C VAL A 54 21.16 -12.19 -10.80
N SER A 55 21.69 -12.60 -11.96
CA SER A 55 23.07 -13.08 -12.08
C SER A 55 24.11 -12.01 -11.73
N SER A 56 23.85 -10.75 -12.09
CA SER A 56 24.74 -9.63 -11.77
C SER A 56 24.59 -9.09 -10.36
N GLY A 57 23.69 -9.66 -9.54
CA GLY A 57 23.44 -9.20 -8.17
C GLY A 57 22.76 -7.84 -8.05
N PHE A 58 22.30 -7.24 -9.16
CA PHE A 58 21.72 -5.89 -9.22
C PHE A 58 20.51 -5.69 -8.29
N PHE A 59 19.77 -6.76 -8.02
CA PHE A 59 18.61 -6.70 -7.12
C PHE A 59 18.99 -6.71 -5.64
N LYS A 60 20.23 -7.11 -5.27
CA LYS A 60 20.68 -7.11 -3.86
C LYS A 60 20.84 -5.69 -3.32
N ASP A 61 21.28 -4.77 -4.17
CA ASP A 61 21.56 -3.38 -3.76
C ASP A 61 20.31 -2.49 -3.70
N ARG A 62 19.15 -2.97 -4.18
CA ARG A 62 17.90 -2.20 -4.23
C ARG A 62 17.01 -2.34 -3.00
N LEU A 63 17.30 -3.27 -2.10
CA LEU A 63 16.61 -3.34 -0.82
C LEU A 63 17.33 -2.38 0.14
N PRO A 64 16.69 -1.26 0.55
CA PRO A 64 17.24 -0.46 1.62
C PRO A 64 17.26 -1.34 2.87
N GLU A 65 18.41 -1.39 3.56
CA GLU A 65 18.67 -2.13 4.81
C GLU A 65 18.97 -3.63 4.68
N SER A 66 20.08 -3.99 4.03
CA SER A 66 20.71 -5.31 4.20
C SER A 66 20.97 -5.65 5.67
N SER A 67 21.24 -4.66 6.52
CA SER A 67 21.53 -4.83 7.94
C SER A 67 20.28 -5.20 8.76
N LEU A 68 19.19 -4.44 8.60
CA LEU A 68 17.94 -4.72 9.32
C LEU A 68 17.32 -6.03 8.87
N VAL A 69 17.30 -6.33 7.57
CA VAL A 69 16.75 -7.61 7.07
C VAL A 69 17.55 -8.81 7.59
N GLN A 70 18.89 -8.71 7.63
CA GLN A 70 19.73 -9.74 8.28
C GLN A 70 19.40 -9.87 9.77
N THR A 71 19.15 -8.75 10.43
CA THR A 71 18.79 -8.71 11.84
C THR A 71 17.44 -9.39 12.11
N LEU A 72 16.45 -9.15 11.27
CA LEU A 72 15.12 -9.78 11.37
C LEU A 72 15.15 -11.27 11.00
N LYS A 73 16.06 -11.68 10.10
CA LYS A 73 16.22 -13.09 9.69
C LYS A 73 16.53 -14.01 10.87
N ALA A 74 17.23 -13.52 11.89
CA ALA A 74 17.54 -14.28 13.10
C ALA A 74 16.28 -14.70 13.89
N LEU A 75 15.22 -13.90 13.83
CA LEU A 75 13.96 -14.14 14.57
C LEU A 75 12.99 -15.09 13.86
N ASP A 76 13.25 -15.43 12.59
CA ASP A 76 12.40 -16.36 11.84
C ASP A 76 13.05 -17.75 11.78
N LYS A 77 12.36 -18.71 12.41
CA LYS A 77 12.78 -20.12 12.52
C LYS A 77 13.09 -20.75 11.17
N ARG A 78 12.47 -20.29 10.08
CA ARG A 78 12.67 -20.84 8.73
C ARG A 78 14.09 -20.67 8.21
N PHE A 79 14.84 -19.71 8.76
CA PHE A 79 16.20 -19.40 8.35
C PHE A 79 17.27 -19.96 9.28
N TRP A 80 16.88 -20.74 10.28
CA TRP A 80 17.83 -21.32 11.23
C TRP A 80 18.62 -22.45 10.58
N PRO A 81 19.94 -22.54 10.85
CA PRO A 81 20.76 -23.65 10.36
C PRO A 81 20.30 -24.98 10.97
N GLY A 82 20.42 -26.05 10.19
CA GLY A 82 20.08 -27.41 10.65
C GLY A 82 21.14 -28.02 11.56
N GLU A 83 22.40 -27.58 11.43
CA GLU A 83 23.52 -28.03 12.26
C GLU A 83 23.49 -27.38 13.64
N GLN A 84 23.69 -28.18 14.69
CA GLN A 84 23.53 -27.74 16.07
C GLN A 84 24.64 -26.78 16.55
N GLU A 85 25.84 -26.92 16.02
CA GLU A 85 26.98 -26.03 16.30
C GLU A 85 26.73 -24.63 15.72
N ASP A 86 26.29 -24.56 14.47
CA ASP A 86 25.95 -23.30 13.79
C ASP A 86 24.74 -22.62 14.45
N LEU A 87 23.73 -23.40 14.88
CA LEU A 87 22.55 -22.89 15.56
C LEU A 87 22.87 -22.20 16.89
N THR A 88 23.89 -22.70 17.60
CA THR A 88 24.32 -22.16 18.89
C THR A 88 24.84 -20.72 18.71
N LEU A 89 25.67 -20.48 17.68
CA LEU A 89 26.28 -19.17 17.42
C LEU A 89 25.39 -18.23 16.59
N TYR A 90 24.31 -18.74 16.00
CA TYR A 90 23.47 -17.98 15.08
C TYR A 90 22.59 -16.93 15.79
N GLY A 91 22.61 -15.69 15.28
CA GLY A 91 21.56 -14.68 15.50
C GLY A 91 21.59 -13.89 16.81
N GLU A 92 22.52 -14.18 17.73
CA GLU A 92 22.55 -13.51 19.04
C GLU A 92 22.96 -12.03 18.93
N GLN A 93 23.92 -11.73 18.05
CA GLN A 93 24.35 -10.35 17.80
C GLN A 93 23.24 -9.55 17.12
N GLU A 94 22.51 -10.17 16.21
CA GLU A 94 21.36 -9.60 15.51
C GLU A 94 20.25 -9.25 16.52
N VAL A 95 19.86 -10.19 17.37
CA VAL A 95 18.84 -9.94 18.40
C VAL A 95 19.28 -8.85 19.37
N HIS A 96 20.57 -8.82 19.75
CA HIS A 96 21.12 -7.75 20.58
C HIS A 96 21.01 -6.36 19.91
N ARG A 97 21.39 -6.26 18.62
CA ARG A 97 21.27 -5.01 17.85
C ARG A 97 19.82 -4.56 17.73
N LEU A 98 18.90 -5.49 17.46
CA LEU A 98 17.47 -5.19 17.33
C LEU A 98 16.89 -4.68 18.66
N ALA A 99 17.16 -5.39 19.76
CA ALA A 99 16.69 -5.00 21.08
C ALA A 99 17.17 -3.59 21.46
N LYS A 100 18.45 -3.30 21.18
CA LYS A 100 19.02 -1.96 21.38
C LYS A 100 18.33 -0.89 20.52
N SER A 101 18.01 -1.21 19.26
CA SER A 101 17.34 -0.27 18.34
C SER A 101 15.90 0.05 18.75
N LEU A 102 15.21 -0.91 19.37
CA LEU A 102 13.83 -0.79 19.82
C LEU A 102 13.71 -0.33 21.29
N GLY A 103 14.83 -0.12 21.99
CA GLY A 103 14.84 0.31 23.39
C GLY A 103 14.43 -0.77 24.40
N GLU A 104 14.51 -2.05 24.02
CA GLU A 104 14.18 -3.20 24.87
C GLU A 104 15.45 -3.74 25.57
N PRO A 105 15.34 -4.41 26.73
CA PRO A 105 16.49 -4.91 27.48
C PRO A 105 17.22 -6.03 26.71
N ALA A 106 18.33 -5.67 26.07
CA ALA A 106 19.05 -6.56 25.16
C ALA A 106 19.62 -7.82 25.82
N GLY A 107 20.04 -7.74 27.09
CA GLY A 107 20.53 -8.91 27.82
C GLY A 107 19.44 -9.96 28.06
N GLU A 108 18.24 -9.51 28.42
CA GLU A 108 17.08 -10.38 28.61
C GLU A 108 16.61 -10.97 27.28
N ALA A 109 16.57 -10.16 26.21
CA ALA A 109 16.21 -10.61 24.88
C ALA A 109 17.14 -11.71 24.35
N VAL A 110 18.45 -11.57 24.51
CA VAL A 110 19.44 -12.59 24.09
C VAL A 110 19.33 -13.85 24.94
N GLY A 111 19.12 -13.73 26.25
CA GLY A 111 18.88 -14.88 27.13
C GLY A 111 17.65 -15.67 26.71
N GLN A 112 16.51 -14.99 26.55
CA GLN A 112 15.26 -15.59 26.07
C GLN A 112 15.41 -16.21 24.68
N PHE A 113 16.22 -15.59 23.80
CA PHE A 113 16.49 -16.13 22.47
C PHE A 113 17.30 -17.42 22.53
N ARG A 114 18.28 -17.50 23.43
CA ARG A 114 19.07 -18.72 23.65
C ARG A 114 18.21 -19.85 24.20
N ASP A 115 17.35 -19.56 25.17
CA ASP A 115 16.42 -20.55 25.73
C ASP A 115 15.42 -21.03 24.67
N TRP A 116 14.90 -20.12 23.84
CA TRP A 116 14.00 -20.48 22.74
C TRP A 116 14.67 -21.34 21.66
N LYS A 117 15.93 -21.05 21.32
CA LYS A 117 16.71 -21.83 20.34
C LYS A 117 17.05 -23.23 20.85
N LEU A 118 17.57 -23.34 22.07
CA LEU A 118 18.22 -24.56 22.58
C LEU A 118 17.28 -25.45 23.41
N GLN A 119 16.35 -24.85 24.15
CA GLN A 119 15.45 -25.57 25.08
C GLN A 119 14.03 -25.70 24.53
N GLY A 120 13.71 -25.00 23.43
CA GLY A 120 12.36 -24.98 22.85
C GLY A 120 11.33 -24.21 23.70
N THR A 121 11.78 -23.49 24.73
CA THR A 121 10.95 -22.68 25.62
C THR A 121 10.24 -21.59 24.82
N PRO A 122 8.94 -21.31 25.04
CA PRO A 122 8.26 -20.21 24.35
C PRO A 122 9.00 -18.87 24.57
N PRO A 123 8.97 -17.96 23.57
CA PRO A 123 9.64 -16.67 23.69
C PRO A 123 9.06 -15.91 24.88
N GLY A 124 9.93 -15.42 25.76
CA GLY A 124 9.51 -14.56 26.87
C GLY A 124 8.94 -13.23 26.37
N LYS A 125 8.42 -12.42 27.29
CA LYS A 125 7.71 -11.16 26.97
C LYS A 125 8.54 -10.21 26.10
N THR A 126 9.84 -10.09 26.38
CA THR A 126 10.75 -9.19 25.67
C THR A 126 11.03 -9.70 24.25
N LEU A 127 11.35 -10.99 24.11
CA LEU A 127 11.58 -11.61 22.80
C LEU A 127 10.30 -11.65 21.95
N GLU A 128 9.14 -11.87 22.57
CA GLU A 128 7.85 -11.87 21.88
C GLU A 128 7.56 -10.50 21.24
N ARG A 129 7.84 -9.39 21.94
CA ARG A 129 7.73 -8.04 21.36
C ARG A 129 8.63 -7.86 20.15
N LEU A 130 9.88 -8.35 20.21
CA LEU A 130 10.80 -8.31 19.07
C LEU A 130 10.28 -9.15 17.90
N CYS A 131 9.69 -10.31 18.18
CA CYS A 131 9.07 -11.16 17.17
C CYS A 131 7.85 -10.47 16.53
N ILE A 132 7.00 -9.80 17.31
CA ILE A 132 5.88 -9.01 16.80
C ILE A 132 6.40 -7.88 15.91
N ALA A 133 7.39 -7.12 16.39
CA ALA A 133 8.01 -6.04 15.62
C ALA A 133 8.59 -6.53 14.29
N SER A 134 9.24 -7.71 14.29
CA SER A 134 9.77 -8.32 13.07
C SER A 134 8.69 -8.67 12.05
N ARG A 135 7.49 -9.08 12.50
CA ARG A 135 6.36 -9.45 11.63
C ARG A 135 5.63 -8.23 11.10
N THR A 136 5.65 -7.11 11.83
CA THR A 136 5.07 -5.84 11.39
C THR A 136 5.97 -5.09 10.41
N TYR A 137 7.25 -5.47 10.30
CA TYR A 137 8.15 -4.87 9.33
C TYR A 137 7.70 -5.23 7.91
N LEU A 138 7.46 -4.20 7.10
CA LEU A 138 7.09 -4.34 5.69
C LEU A 138 8.38 -4.43 4.86
N PRO A 139 8.69 -5.58 4.24
CA PRO A 139 9.93 -5.75 3.48
C PRO A 139 9.90 -5.09 2.10
N THR A 140 8.83 -4.37 1.75
CA THR A 140 8.64 -3.79 0.40
C THR A 140 8.24 -2.33 0.47
N SER A 141 8.77 -1.53 -0.46
CA SER A 141 8.34 -0.15 -0.70
C SER A 141 6.92 -0.03 -1.27
N ALA A 142 6.22 -1.14 -1.54
CA ALA A 142 4.91 -1.13 -2.19
C ALA A 142 3.85 -0.36 -1.39
N GLU A 143 3.89 -0.41 -0.06
CA GLU A 143 3.01 0.42 0.78
C GLU A 143 3.39 1.92 0.68
N CYS A 144 4.68 2.23 0.60
CA CYS A 144 5.15 3.60 0.39
C CYS A 144 4.71 4.12 -0.99
N GLU A 145 4.79 3.30 -2.05
CA GLU A 145 4.34 3.65 -3.40
C GLU A 145 2.82 3.88 -3.47
N ARG A 146 2.03 3.10 -2.70
CA ARG A 146 0.61 3.39 -2.48
C ARG A 146 0.42 4.75 -1.81
N GLY A 147 1.17 5.04 -0.75
CA GLY A 147 1.20 6.34 -0.09
C GLY A 147 1.50 7.49 -1.04
N PHE A 148 2.55 7.38 -1.85
CA PHE A 148 2.89 8.39 -2.85
C PHE A 148 1.81 8.55 -3.94
N SER A 149 1.15 7.46 -4.33
CA SER A 149 0.03 7.52 -5.27
C SER A 149 -1.17 8.24 -4.67
N ALA A 150 -1.49 7.98 -3.40
CA ALA A 150 -2.54 8.67 -2.64
C ALA A 150 -2.24 10.18 -2.49
N VAL A 151 -0.98 10.53 -2.20
CA VAL A 151 -0.49 11.92 -2.21
C VAL A 151 -0.71 12.55 -3.56
N ASN A 152 -0.30 11.91 -4.65
CA ASN A 152 -0.43 12.48 -5.98
C ASN A 152 -1.90 12.65 -6.43
N ASN A 153 -2.81 11.81 -5.94
CA ASN A 153 -4.26 11.96 -6.15
C ASN A 153 -4.83 13.14 -5.35
N THR A 154 -4.35 13.32 -4.13
CA THR A 154 -4.85 14.33 -3.17
C THR A 154 -4.29 15.73 -3.44
N ASP A 155 -2.99 15.80 -3.71
CA ASP A 155 -2.19 17.00 -4.03
C ASP A 155 -1.90 17.07 -5.53
N ASN A 156 -2.96 17.10 -6.33
CA ASN A 156 -2.84 17.31 -7.78
C ASN A 156 -2.64 18.80 -8.10
N GLN A 157 -2.23 19.13 -9.34
CA GLN A 157 -1.96 20.51 -9.81
C GLN A 157 -3.13 21.53 -9.70
N SER A 158 -4.33 21.09 -9.31
CA SER A 158 -5.48 21.95 -9.01
C SER A 158 -5.83 22.04 -7.52
N ARG A 159 -5.25 21.19 -6.66
CA ARG A 159 -5.50 21.08 -5.20
C ARG A 159 -4.26 21.34 -4.33
N ASN A 160 -3.25 22.04 -4.85
CA ASN A 160 -1.92 22.27 -4.24
C ASN A 160 -1.86 23.38 -3.19
N ARG A 161 -2.97 23.64 -2.50
CA ARG A 161 -3.07 24.66 -1.44
C ARG A 161 -3.45 24.09 -0.07
N LEU A 162 -3.46 22.77 0.08
CA LEU A 162 -3.70 22.13 1.36
C LEU A 162 -2.52 22.39 2.31
N ARG A 163 -2.83 22.68 3.58
CA ARG A 163 -1.82 22.71 4.63
C ARG A 163 -1.33 21.30 4.91
N GLU A 164 -0.08 21.17 5.36
CA GLU A 164 0.55 19.88 5.69
C GLU A 164 -0.32 19.04 6.64
N GLU A 165 -0.85 19.65 7.69
CA GLU A 165 -1.73 18.99 8.68
C GLU A 165 -3.00 18.40 8.03
N SER A 166 -3.61 19.16 7.11
CA SER A 166 -4.81 18.74 6.40
C SER A 166 -4.52 17.66 5.37
N LEU A 167 -3.37 17.77 4.67
CA LEU A 167 -2.91 16.74 3.74
C LEU A 167 -2.64 15.42 4.48
N SER A 168 -1.92 15.48 5.60
CA SER A 168 -1.63 14.32 6.46
C SER A 168 -2.91 13.64 6.96
N SER A 169 -3.88 14.43 7.44
CA SER A 169 -5.17 13.92 7.89
C SER A 169 -5.96 13.23 6.77
N LEU A 170 -5.93 13.81 5.56
CA LEU A 170 -6.62 13.24 4.40
C LEU A 170 -5.95 11.96 3.90
N LEU A 171 -4.62 11.93 3.88
CA LEU A 171 -3.84 10.72 3.55
C LEU A 171 -4.10 9.60 4.55
N PHE A 172 -4.21 9.92 5.83
CA PHE A 172 -4.54 8.94 6.86
C PHE A 172 -5.89 8.27 6.57
N VAL A 173 -6.90 9.06 6.18
CA VAL A 173 -8.22 8.56 5.78
C VAL A 173 -8.15 7.78 4.47
N ASP A 174 -7.39 8.22 3.48
CA ASP A 174 -7.30 7.54 2.18
C ASP A 174 -6.59 6.17 2.30
N LEU A 175 -5.58 6.07 3.17
CA LEU A 175 -4.81 4.84 3.36
C LEU A 175 -5.46 3.84 4.32
N ASN A 176 -6.13 4.31 5.37
CA ASN A 176 -6.65 3.45 6.44
C ASN A 176 -8.19 3.45 6.52
N GLY A 177 -8.85 4.30 5.74
CA GLY A 177 -10.30 4.46 5.78
C GLY A 177 -11.02 3.20 5.30
N PRO A 178 -12.24 2.94 5.83
CA PRO A 178 -13.06 1.88 5.30
C PRO A 178 -13.45 2.19 3.85
N PRO A 179 -13.64 1.17 3.01
CA PRO A 179 -14.29 1.31 1.72
C PRO A 179 -15.61 2.08 1.83
N LEU A 180 -15.96 2.89 0.82
CA LEU A 180 -17.12 3.78 0.86
C LEU A 180 -18.45 3.06 1.11
N ASP A 181 -18.56 1.80 0.68
CA ASP A 181 -19.71 0.92 0.91
C ASP A 181 -19.89 0.52 2.38
N LYS A 182 -18.81 0.58 3.18
CA LYS A 182 -18.78 0.22 4.61
C LYS A 182 -18.63 1.43 5.52
N PHE A 183 -18.52 2.63 4.95
CA PHE A 183 -18.38 3.84 5.73
C PHE A 183 -19.73 4.28 6.31
N ASP A 184 -19.83 4.31 7.64
CA ASP A 184 -20.98 4.88 8.34
C ASP A 184 -20.70 6.35 8.72
N PRO A 185 -21.32 7.34 8.05
CA PRO A 185 -21.11 8.75 8.37
C PRO A 185 -21.87 9.20 9.63
N VAL A 186 -22.85 8.42 10.10
CA VAL A 186 -23.82 8.87 11.13
C VAL A 186 -23.16 9.27 12.45
N PRO A 187 -22.17 8.54 13.01
CA PRO A 187 -21.51 8.93 14.25
C PRO A 187 -20.77 10.26 14.13
N PHE A 188 -20.09 10.48 12.99
CA PHE A 188 -19.30 11.68 12.73
C PHE A 188 -20.21 12.91 12.58
N VAL A 189 -21.30 12.80 11.82
CA VAL A 189 -22.27 13.89 11.65
C VAL A 189 -22.91 14.27 12.99
N LYS A 190 -23.27 13.28 13.81
CA LYS A 190 -23.81 13.54 15.16
C LYS A 190 -22.81 14.26 16.05
N SER A 191 -21.54 13.84 16.04
CA SER A 191 -20.47 14.51 16.78
C SER A 191 -20.25 15.95 16.31
N TRP A 192 -20.27 16.17 15.00
CA TRP A 192 -20.12 17.48 14.36
C TRP A 192 -21.22 18.45 14.78
N ILE A 193 -22.49 18.00 14.76
CA ILE A 193 -23.64 18.79 15.20
C ILE A 193 -23.54 19.10 16.71
N LYS A 194 -23.13 18.12 17.53
CA LYS A 194 -22.93 18.32 18.98
C LYS A 194 -21.84 19.35 19.29
N ALA A 195 -20.80 19.43 18.46
CA ALA A 195 -19.75 20.45 18.57
C ALA A 195 -20.22 21.86 18.15
N GLY A 196 -21.51 22.04 17.83
CA GLY A 196 -22.10 23.33 17.47
C GLY A 196 -21.90 23.71 16.00
N HIS A 197 -21.36 22.81 15.19
CA HIS A 197 -21.24 23.05 13.76
C HIS A 197 -22.59 22.87 13.07
N ARG A 198 -22.89 23.78 12.16
CA ARG A 198 -24.16 23.82 11.45
C ARG A 198 -24.09 23.03 10.15
N LEU A 199 -25.17 22.34 9.80
CA LEU A 199 -25.33 21.73 8.49
C LEU A 199 -25.33 22.82 7.42
N SER A 200 -24.70 22.59 6.27
CA SER A 200 -24.71 23.53 5.14
C SER A 200 -26.14 23.90 4.71
N SER A 201 -27.10 22.99 4.85
CA SER A 201 -28.53 23.20 4.58
C SER A 201 -29.27 24.07 5.60
N SER A 202 -28.66 24.38 6.76
CA SER A 202 -29.25 25.27 7.75
C SER A 202 -29.00 26.75 7.47
N TRP A 203 -28.13 27.06 6.49
CA TRP A 203 -27.97 28.41 5.99
C TRP A 203 -29.06 28.70 4.97
N LYS A 204 -30.09 29.45 5.38
CA LYS A 204 -31.04 30.07 4.44
C LYS A 204 -30.51 31.45 4.06
N PRO A 205 -30.00 31.68 2.83
CA PRO A 205 -29.79 33.05 2.37
C PRO A 205 -31.15 33.70 2.14
N GLY A 206 -31.39 34.82 2.82
CA GLY A 206 -32.53 35.68 2.54
C GLY A 206 -33.55 35.76 3.67
N ARG A 207 -34.01 36.99 3.91
CA ARG A 207 -35.18 37.31 4.74
C ARG A 207 -36.38 36.58 4.14
N GLN A 208 -36.98 35.64 4.85
CA GLN A 208 -38.26 35.06 4.41
C GLN A 208 -39.26 36.22 4.34
N ARG A 209 -39.80 36.51 3.15
CA ARG A 209 -41.00 37.34 3.04
C ARG A 209 -42.11 36.55 3.72
N GLU A 210 -42.71 37.10 4.77
CA GLU A 210 -44.03 36.65 5.19
C GLU A 210 -44.94 36.81 3.98
N GLU A 211 -45.45 35.70 3.48
CA GLU A 211 -46.52 35.68 2.50
C GLU A 211 -47.77 36.11 3.25
N VAL A 212 -47.94 37.42 3.41
CA VAL A 212 -49.19 37.99 3.89
C VAL A 212 -50.20 37.70 2.79
N GLU A 213 -51.10 36.74 3.02
CA GLU A 213 -52.24 36.54 2.13
C GLU A 213 -52.91 37.90 1.91
N PRO A 214 -53.08 38.35 0.65
CA PRO A 214 -53.70 39.63 0.40
C PRO A 214 -55.13 39.56 0.95
N ARG A 215 -55.39 40.31 2.03
CA ARG A 215 -56.75 40.48 2.56
C ARG A 215 -57.61 41.00 1.42
N HIS A 216 -58.45 40.14 0.89
CA HIS A 216 -59.34 40.54 -0.19
C HIS A 216 -60.30 41.60 0.33
N LEU A 217 -60.47 42.71 -0.39
CA LEU A 217 -61.29 43.86 0.00
C LEU A 217 -62.74 43.49 0.38
N TRP A 218 -63.26 42.36 -0.10
CA TRP A 218 -64.59 41.87 0.26
C TRP A 218 -64.70 41.43 1.73
N SER A 219 -63.59 41.11 2.41
CA SER A 219 -63.59 40.75 3.84
C SER A 219 -63.77 41.96 4.77
N ILE A 220 -63.92 43.18 4.23
CA ILE A 220 -64.11 44.42 4.98
C ILE A 220 -65.58 44.89 4.90
N LEU A 221 -66.41 44.27 4.05
CA LEU A 221 -67.80 44.67 3.79
C LEU A 221 -68.86 43.75 4.43
N THR A 222 -68.48 42.91 5.39
CA THR A 222 -69.36 42.20 6.32
C THR A 222 -68.96 42.52 7.74
#